data_AF-A0A9Q3HIX7-F1
#
_entry.id   AF-A0A9Q3HIX7-F1
#
_cell.length_a   1.000
_cell.length_b   1.000
_cell.length_c   1.000
_cell.angle_alpha   90.00
_cell.angle_beta   90.00
_cell.angle_gamma   90.00
#
_symmetry.space_group_name_H-M   'P 1'
#
loop_
_entity.id
_entity.type
_entity.pdbx_description
1 polymer ?
#
loop_
_entity_poly.entity_id
_entity_poly.type
_entity_poly.pdbx_seq_one_letter_code
_entity_poly.pdbx_strand_id
1 'polypeptide(L)'
;MQSSFLFTVMVSSFLFLFQLEKYEASIATHRHARRQIPQEWAHAPIIRQVDTLLKKNNPQGIMHPIYSLLGEKGASEGMGMFDKKNFDCFQKSIADQAFTNAKVNNDLAGQQSAIIFASLEKNTPGVGLASAPCKSLTMKNKEIERLIQHQDAASPDAKKNNVEAALLVAESLKDIGTPMDDIVRLTQSSGTFEAGDPKNPNNGRGNSCDDKDDKDGCIVSKNLLKYDVTKEEIEQRLKV
;
A
#
# COMPACT_ATOMS: atom_id res chain seq x y z
N MET A 1 -39.49 74.44 -59.62
CA MET A 1 -39.86 73.27 -60.46
C MET A 1 -39.03 72.10 -59.96
N GLN A 2 -39.55 71.30 -59.03
CA GLN A 2 -40.20 70.01 -59.31
C GLN A 2 -39.38 69.15 -60.29
N SER A 3 -38.76 68.07 -59.83
CA SER A 3 -39.44 66.77 -59.75
C SER A 3 -38.53 65.72 -59.10
N SER A 4 -39.19 64.83 -58.38
CA SER A 4 -38.71 63.65 -57.64
C SER A 4 -38.00 62.62 -58.53
N PHE A 5 -37.22 61.71 -57.95
CA PHE A 5 -37.49 60.27 -58.00
C PHE A 5 -36.45 59.39 -57.27
N LEU A 6 -37.01 58.46 -56.48
CA LEU A 6 -36.60 57.06 -56.23
C LEU A 6 -35.31 56.73 -55.46
N PHE A 7 -35.53 56.54 -54.15
CA PHE A 7 -35.13 55.37 -53.36
C PHE A 7 -34.69 54.13 -54.16
N THR A 8 -33.50 53.60 -53.84
CA THR A 8 -33.26 52.16 -53.75
C THR A 8 -32.25 51.92 -52.62
N VAL A 9 -32.74 51.37 -51.51
CA VAL A 9 -31.91 50.90 -50.39
C VAL A 9 -31.43 49.50 -50.75
N MET A 10 -30.14 49.35 -50.99
CA MET A 10 -29.52 48.02 -51.14
C MET A 10 -29.08 47.54 -49.76
N VAL A 11 -29.92 46.75 -49.11
CA VAL A 11 -29.58 46.03 -47.88
C VAL A 11 -28.65 44.88 -48.27
N SER A 12 -27.35 45.04 -48.02
CA SER A 12 -26.39 43.95 -48.15
C SER A 12 -26.45 43.09 -46.88
N SER A 13 -27.18 41.98 -46.98
CA SER A 13 -27.25 40.95 -45.95
C SER A 13 -25.89 40.25 -45.80
N PHE A 14 -25.09 40.70 -44.83
CA PHE A 14 -23.98 39.90 -44.30
C PHE A 14 -24.56 38.77 -43.44
N LEU A 15 -24.84 37.62 -44.06
CA LEU A 15 -25.01 36.35 -43.36
C LEU A 15 -23.62 35.84 -42.96
N PHE A 16 -23.13 36.30 -41.81
CA PHE A 16 -22.00 35.69 -41.13
C PHE A 16 -22.45 34.34 -40.57
N LEU A 17 -22.27 33.28 -41.35
CA LEU A 17 -22.40 31.90 -40.89
C LEU A 17 -21.28 31.65 -39.86
N PHE A 18 -21.59 31.86 -38.58
CA PHE A 18 -20.80 31.31 -37.49
C PHE A 18 -20.88 29.77 -37.58
N GLN A 19 -19.85 29.16 -38.18
CA GLN A 19 -19.54 27.75 -37.93
C GLN A 19 -19.10 27.64 -36.47
N LEU A 20 -20.06 27.34 -35.59
CA LEU A 20 -19.79 26.75 -34.29
C LEU A 20 -19.32 25.31 -34.56
N GLU A 21 -18.01 25.14 -34.73
CA GLU A 21 -17.38 23.85 -34.52
C GLU A 21 -17.73 23.39 -33.10
N LYS A 22 -18.60 22.39 -33.02
CA LYS A 22 -18.82 21.65 -31.77
C LYS A 22 -17.54 20.88 -31.47
N TYR A 23 -16.61 21.54 -30.79
CA TYR A 23 -15.64 20.84 -29.97
C TYR A 23 -16.42 20.16 -28.85
N GLU A 24 -16.77 18.89 -29.06
CA GLU A 24 -17.10 18.00 -27.96
C GLU A 24 -15.82 17.81 -27.15
N ALA A 25 -15.59 18.72 -26.20
CA ALA A 25 -14.68 18.46 -25.11
C ALA A 25 -15.21 17.24 -24.38
N SER A 26 -14.59 16.08 -24.65
CA SER A 26 -14.72 14.90 -23.84
C SER A 26 -14.37 15.30 -22.40
N ILE A 27 -15.40 15.53 -21.59
CA ILE A 27 -15.26 15.60 -20.15
C ILE A 27 -14.93 14.16 -19.75
N ALA A 28 -13.63 13.84 -19.76
CA ALA A 28 -13.10 12.74 -19.00
C ALA A 28 -13.46 13.04 -17.55
N THR A 29 -14.61 12.54 -17.12
CA THR A 29 -14.95 12.46 -15.71
C THR A 29 -13.78 11.73 -15.07
N HIS A 30 -12.98 12.44 -14.28
CA HIS A 30 -12.06 11.81 -13.35
C HIS A 30 -12.92 10.91 -12.48
N ARG A 31 -13.06 9.64 -12.88
CA ARG A 31 -13.49 8.59 -11.97
C ARG A 31 -12.51 8.70 -10.83
N HIS A 32 -12.99 9.23 -9.70
CA HIS A 32 -12.23 9.21 -8.46
C HIS A 32 -11.64 7.81 -8.37
N ALA A 33 -10.31 7.69 -8.45
CA ALA A 33 -9.63 6.46 -8.12
C ALA A 33 -10.07 6.20 -6.67
N ARG A 34 -11.05 5.31 -6.51
CA ARG A 34 -11.59 5.01 -5.18
C ARG A 34 -10.44 4.35 -4.44
N ARG A 35 -10.28 4.76 -3.18
CA ARG A 35 -9.29 4.17 -2.27
C ARG A 35 -9.24 2.67 -2.45
N GLN A 36 -8.03 2.14 -2.40
CA GLN A 36 -7.88 0.72 -2.16
C GLN A 36 -8.73 0.37 -0.92
N ILE A 37 -9.50 -0.71 -1.03
CA ILE A 37 -10.40 -1.11 0.06
C ILE A 37 -9.54 -1.37 1.31
N PRO A 38 -10.05 -1.06 2.52
CA PRO A 38 -9.43 -1.48 3.76
C PRO A 38 -8.92 -2.92 3.67
N GLN A 39 -7.70 -3.12 4.15
CA GLN A 39 -6.95 -4.38 4.17
C GLN A 39 -6.13 -4.49 5.45
N GLU A 40 -6.26 -3.51 6.34
CA GLU A 40 -5.32 -3.31 7.41
C GLU A 40 -5.39 -4.49 8.38
N TRP A 41 -6.53 -5.16 8.56
CA TRP A 41 -6.66 -6.36 9.40
C TRP A 41 -6.50 -7.70 8.65
N ALA A 42 -6.09 -7.69 7.38
CA ALA A 42 -5.88 -8.91 6.60
C ALA A 42 -4.93 -9.90 7.30
N HIS A 43 -3.85 -9.37 7.88
CA HIS A 43 -2.80 -10.11 8.61
C HIS A 43 -2.95 -9.94 10.13
N ALA A 44 -4.18 -10.08 10.65
CA ALA A 44 -4.51 -9.75 12.04
C ALA A 44 -3.58 -10.36 13.11
N PRO A 45 -3.12 -11.63 13.03
CA PRO A 45 -2.16 -12.17 14.01
C PRO A 45 -0.87 -11.36 14.12
N ILE A 46 -0.28 -10.98 12.97
CA ILE A 46 0.96 -10.21 12.90
C ILE A 46 0.79 -8.84 13.55
N ILE A 47 -0.33 -8.18 13.25
CA ILE A 47 -0.61 -6.82 13.75
C ILE A 47 -0.82 -6.82 15.26
N ARG A 48 -1.55 -7.81 15.80
CA ARG A 48 -1.75 -7.94 17.24
C ARG A 48 -0.44 -8.25 17.98
N GLN A 49 0.44 -9.06 17.37
CA GLN A 49 1.75 -9.33 17.94
C GLN A 49 2.62 -8.07 17.95
N VAL A 50 2.66 -7.32 16.85
CA VAL A 50 3.40 -6.04 16.77
C VAL A 50 2.84 -5.00 17.74
N ASP A 51 1.52 -4.93 17.93
CA ASP A 51 0.89 -4.04 18.91
C ASP A 51 1.34 -4.38 20.33
N THR A 52 1.35 -5.67 20.67
CA THR A 52 1.84 -6.17 21.96
C THR A 52 3.31 -5.79 22.18
N LEU A 53 4.15 -5.93 21.17
CA LEU A 53 5.58 -5.58 21.23
C LEU A 53 5.80 -4.08 21.33
N LEU A 54 5.07 -3.28 20.54
CA LEU A 54 5.15 -1.82 20.54
C LEU A 54 4.85 -1.29 21.95
N LYS A 55 3.79 -1.81 22.60
CA LYS A 55 3.39 -1.42 23.95
C LYS A 55 4.42 -1.72 25.04
N LYS A 56 5.39 -2.61 24.81
CA LYS A 56 6.49 -2.85 25.78
C LYS A 56 7.38 -1.62 25.96
N ASN A 57 7.62 -0.86 24.90
CA ASN A 57 8.32 0.42 24.94
C ASN A 57 7.94 1.23 23.69
N ASN A 58 7.13 2.27 23.91
CA ASN A 58 6.52 3.09 22.87
C ASN A 58 6.82 4.58 23.13
N PRO A 59 8.07 5.04 22.88
CA PRO A 59 8.50 6.39 23.24
C PRO A 59 7.73 7.47 22.48
N GLN A 60 7.17 7.15 21.31
CA GLN A 60 6.39 8.09 20.50
C GLN A 60 4.89 8.07 20.85
N GLY A 61 4.44 7.19 21.74
CA GLY A 61 3.01 7.10 22.09
C GLY A 61 2.12 6.75 20.90
N ILE A 62 2.61 5.95 19.95
CA ILE A 62 1.84 5.48 18.79
C ILE A 62 0.68 4.63 19.29
N MET A 63 -0.54 4.93 18.87
CA MET A 63 -1.74 4.32 19.46
C MET A 63 -1.88 2.84 19.13
N HIS A 64 -1.61 2.47 17.87
CA HIS A 64 -1.71 1.10 17.39
C HIS A 64 -0.97 0.95 16.03
N PRO A 65 -0.33 -0.19 15.72
CA PRO A 65 0.36 -0.41 14.44
C PRO A 65 -0.53 -0.29 13.21
N ILE A 66 -1.82 -0.64 13.34
CA ILE A 66 -2.80 -0.55 12.24
C ILE A 66 -2.79 0.83 11.54
N TYR A 67 -2.52 1.90 12.29
CA TYR A 67 -2.55 3.25 11.74
C TYR A 67 -1.47 3.45 10.67
N SER A 68 -0.34 2.73 10.71
CA SER A 68 0.66 2.85 9.65
C SER A 68 0.29 2.15 8.35
N LEU A 69 -0.70 1.24 8.38
CA LEU A 69 -1.22 0.55 7.21
C LEU A 69 -2.33 1.35 6.50
N LEU A 70 -2.84 2.40 7.15
CA LEU A 70 -3.78 3.35 6.57
C LEU A 70 -3.08 4.34 5.63
N GLY A 71 -3.85 4.96 4.73
CA GLY A 71 -3.40 6.17 4.04
C GLY A 71 -3.09 7.32 5.01
N GLU A 72 -2.30 8.31 4.58
CA GLU A 72 -1.74 9.38 5.44
C GLU A 72 -2.76 10.06 6.36
N LYS A 73 -3.97 10.34 5.86
CA LYS A 73 -5.04 10.92 6.67
C LYS A 73 -5.36 10.05 7.89
N GLY A 74 -5.59 8.76 7.68
CA GLY A 74 -5.88 7.83 8.76
C GLY A 74 -4.66 7.62 9.66
N ALA A 75 -3.47 7.49 9.08
CA ALA A 75 -2.23 7.35 9.84
C ALA A 75 -2.02 8.48 10.85
N SER A 76 -2.39 9.71 10.49
CA SER A 76 -2.24 10.88 11.35
C SER A 76 -3.08 10.87 12.63
N GLU A 77 -4.11 10.02 12.70
CA GLU A 77 -4.99 9.91 13.87
C GLU A 77 -4.35 9.10 15.01
N GLY A 78 -3.41 8.19 14.70
CA GLY A 78 -2.81 7.28 15.68
C GLY A 78 -1.30 7.32 15.79
N MET A 79 -0.65 8.29 15.14
CA MET A 79 0.81 8.38 15.04
C MET A 79 1.53 8.87 16.31
N GLY A 80 0.78 9.32 17.33
CA GLY A 80 1.38 9.92 18.53
C GLY A 80 2.29 11.10 18.19
N MET A 81 3.52 11.07 18.71
CA MET A 81 4.57 12.07 18.51
C MET A 81 5.48 11.78 17.31
N PHE A 82 5.12 10.84 16.43
CA PHE A 82 5.90 10.59 15.21
C PHE A 82 5.98 11.87 14.34
N ASP A 83 7.02 12.03 13.52
CA ASP A 83 7.15 13.22 12.68
C ASP A 83 6.44 13.02 11.34
N LYS A 84 5.45 13.87 11.04
CA LYS A 84 4.67 13.79 9.79
C LYS A 84 5.53 13.88 8.54
N LYS A 85 6.69 14.54 8.60
CA LYS A 85 7.60 14.63 7.44
C LYS A 85 8.22 13.28 7.06
N ASN A 86 8.12 12.28 7.95
CA ASN A 86 8.68 10.95 7.77
C ASN A 86 7.59 9.87 7.56
N PHE A 87 6.41 10.27 7.10
CA PHE A 87 5.25 9.36 6.94
C PHE A 87 5.48 8.19 5.98
N ASP A 88 6.37 8.36 5.01
CA ASP A 88 6.86 7.29 4.14
C ASP A 88 7.54 6.16 4.93
N CYS A 89 8.08 6.45 6.11
CA CYS A 89 8.77 5.50 6.98
C CYS A 89 7.95 5.02 8.19
N PHE A 90 6.68 5.41 8.32
CA PHE A 90 5.93 5.20 9.56
C PHE A 90 5.76 3.71 9.93
N GLN A 91 5.34 2.86 8.98
CA GLN A 91 5.21 1.41 9.19
C GLN A 91 6.52 0.76 9.60
N LYS A 92 7.58 1.07 8.84
CA LYS A 92 8.92 0.53 9.07
C LYS A 92 9.48 0.96 10.43
N SER A 93 9.19 2.19 10.86
CA SER A 93 9.58 2.70 12.19
C SER A 93 8.88 1.95 13.33
N ILE A 94 7.60 1.64 13.17
CA ILE A 94 6.86 0.79 14.14
C ILE A 94 7.48 -0.60 14.19
N ALA A 95 7.78 -1.19 13.04
CA ALA A 95 8.43 -2.49 12.95
C ALA A 95 9.79 -2.49 13.64
N ASP A 96 10.61 -1.46 13.43
CA ASP A 96 11.93 -1.31 14.03
C ASP A 96 11.87 -1.20 15.56
N GLN A 97 10.89 -0.44 16.07
CA GLN A 97 10.66 -0.35 17.52
C GLN A 97 10.16 -1.69 18.10
N ALA A 98 9.20 -2.34 17.44
CA ALA A 98 8.68 -3.65 17.87
C ALA A 98 9.78 -4.73 17.84
N PHE A 99 10.60 -4.75 16.79
CA PHE A 99 11.75 -5.64 16.66
C PHE A 99 12.78 -5.39 17.77
N THR A 100 13.10 -4.12 18.04
CA THR A 100 14.00 -3.75 19.16
C THR A 100 13.46 -4.28 20.49
N ASN A 101 12.15 -4.12 20.74
CA ASN A 101 11.50 -4.59 21.95
C ASN A 101 11.52 -6.12 22.03
N ALA A 102 11.29 -6.82 20.92
CA ALA A 102 11.37 -8.28 20.85
C ALA A 102 12.79 -8.79 21.14
N LYS A 103 13.80 -8.15 20.52
CA LYS A 103 15.22 -8.51 20.67
C LYS A 103 15.71 -8.35 22.12
N VAL A 104 15.34 -7.27 22.80
CA VAL A 104 15.65 -7.07 24.23
C VAL A 104 15.07 -8.18 25.11
N ASN A 105 13.95 -8.79 24.70
CA ASN A 105 13.28 -9.84 25.45
C ASN A 105 13.62 -11.26 24.95
N ASN A 106 14.57 -11.42 24.02
CA ASN A 106 14.87 -12.70 23.36
C ASN A 106 13.63 -13.38 22.74
N ASP A 107 12.67 -12.57 22.26
CA ASP A 107 11.42 -13.04 21.65
C ASP A 107 11.63 -13.23 20.14
N LEU A 108 11.96 -14.46 19.72
CA LEU A 108 12.17 -14.78 18.31
C LEU A 108 10.87 -14.61 17.50
N ALA A 109 9.73 -15.07 18.01
CA ALA A 109 8.44 -14.95 17.34
C ALA A 109 8.04 -13.48 17.15
N GLY A 110 8.37 -12.63 18.14
CA GLY A 110 8.17 -11.20 18.04
C GLY A 110 9.07 -10.54 16.99
N GLN A 111 10.34 -10.95 16.88
CA GLN A 111 11.24 -10.48 15.82
C GLN A 111 10.72 -10.87 14.43
N GLN A 112 10.25 -12.11 14.25
CA GLN A 112 9.65 -12.61 13.01
C GLN A 112 8.40 -11.79 12.62
N SER A 113 7.52 -11.52 13.59
CA SER A 113 6.30 -10.75 13.35
C SER A 113 6.60 -9.30 12.95
N ALA A 114 7.62 -8.68 13.55
CA ALA A 114 8.05 -7.34 13.18
C ALA A 114 8.64 -7.29 11.76
N ILE A 115 9.40 -8.31 11.34
CA ILE A 115 9.92 -8.44 9.97
C ILE A 115 8.76 -8.54 8.97
N ILE A 116 7.80 -9.44 9.20
CA ILE A 116 6.64 -9.59 8.31
C ILE A 116 5.84 -8.28 8.26
N PHE A 117 5.57 -7.66 9.41
CA PHE A 117 4.84 -6.41 9.47
C PHE A 117 5.49 -5.29 8.66
N ALA A 118 6.83 -5.20 8.64
CA ALA A 118 7.55 -4.17 7.88
C ALA A 118 7.37 -4.33 6.36
N SER A 119 7.09 -5.53 5.87
CA SER A 119 6.91 -5.80 4.44
C SER A 119 5.44 -5.81 4.01
N LEU A 120 4.47 -5.89 4.94
CA LEU A 120 3.04 -5.93 4.56
C LEU A 120 2.63 -4.75 3.69
N GLU A 121 1.70 -5.00 2.79
CA GLU A 121 1.10 -3.95 1.97
C GLU A 121 0.37 -2.90 2.81
N LYS A 122 0.61 -1.63 2.50
CA LYS A 122 -0.09 -0.45 3.02
C LYS A 122 -1.13 0.00 2.02
N ASN A 123 -2.29 0.40 2.53
CA ASN A 123 -3.35 0.90 1.70
C ASN A 123 -2.99 2.22 1.02
N THR A 124 -3.22 2.24 -0.28
CA THR A 124 -2.98 3.41 -1.13
C THR A 124 -4.29 4.17 -1.43
N PRO A 125 -4.21 5.43 -1.89
CA PRO A 125 -5.38 6.22 -2.24
C PRO A 125 -6.21 5.66 -3.41
N GLY A 126 -5.77 4.59 -4.07
CA GLY A 126 -6.51 3.95 -5.15
C GLY A 126 -5.83 2.68 -5.66
N VAL A 127 -6.62 1.83 -6.29
CA VAL A 127 -6.19 0.53 -6.82
C VAL A 127 -5.11 0.69 -7.89
N GLY A 128 -4.07 -0.13 -7.80
CA GLY A 128 -2.94 -0.11 -8.72
C GLY A 128 -1.99 1.07 -8.52
N LEU A 129 -2.09 1.78 -7.40
CA LEU A 129 -1.08 2.76 -7.01
C LEU A 129 0.02 2.08 -6.20
N ALA A 130 1.26 2.45 -6.49
CA ALA A 130 2.39 2.03 -5.67
C ALA A 130 2.43 2.84 -4.36
N SER A 131 2.77 2.17 -3.26
CA SER A 131 3.12 2.80 -2.01
C SER A 131 4.47 3.51 -2.10
N ALA A 132 4.59 4.65 -1.43
CA ALA A 132 5.85 5.37 -1.37
C ALA A 132 6.89 4.57 -0.56
N PRO A 133 8.12 4.38 -1.08
CA PRO A 133 9.18 3.73 -0.32
C PRO A 133 9.64 4.61 0.85
N CYS A 134 9.95 3.99 1.99
CA CYS A 134 10.59 4.66 3.11
C CYS A 134 12.01 5.12 2.73
N LYS A 135 12.24 6.44 2.74
CA LYS A 135 13.50 7.11 2.40
C LYS A 135 13.89 8.20 3.39
N SER A 136 12.94 8.70 4.19
CA SER A 136 13.17 9.82 5.11
C SER A 136 13.93 9.44 6.39
N LEU A 137 13.98 8.15 6.73
CA LEU A 137 14.62 7.63 7.93
C LEU A 137 15.42 6.37 7.64
N THR A 138 16.46 6.15 8.46
CA THR A 138 17.20 4.89 8.54
C THR A 138 16.81 4.18 9.84
N MET A 139 16.47 2.89 9.74
CA MET A 139 16.08 2.05 10.87
C MET A 139 17.31 1.59 11.65
N LYS A 140 17.12 1.35 12.96
CA LYS A 140 18.20 0.93 13.85
C LYS A 140 18.65 -0.51 13.58
N ASN A 141 17.71 -1.40 13.25
CA ASN A 141 17.99 -2.82 13.04
C ASN A 141 18.15 -3.10 11.54
N LYS A 142 19.28 -3.69 11.14
CA LYS A 142 19.60 -3.99 9.72
C LYS A 142 18.61 -4.98 9.09
N GLU A 143 17.98 -5.81 9.91
CA GLU A 143 16.96 -6.78 9.52
C GLU A 143 15.67 -6.07 9.13
N ILE A 144 15.36 -4.94 9.77
CA ILE A 144 14.21 -4.10 9.38
C ILE A 144 14.62 -3.12 8.28
N GLU A 145 15.81 -2.52 8.34
CA GLU A 145 16.28 -1.50 7.40
C GLU A 145 16.31 -1.97 5.94
N ARG A 146 16.57 -3.24 5.68
CA ARG A 146 16.59 -3.74 4.28
C ARG A 146 15.20 -3.92 3.70
N LEU A 147 14.18 -4.07 4.53
CA LEU A 147 12.85 -4.47 4.08
C LEU A 147 12.20 -3.37 3.26
N ILE A 148 11.52 -3.80 2.20
CA ILE A 148 10.63 -2.99 1.40
C ILE A 148 9.21 -3.51 1.54
N GLN A 149 8.25 -2.64 1.28
CA GLN A 149 6.84 -2.95 1.38
C GLN A 149 6.35 -3.68 0.12
N HIS A 150 5.47 -4.66 0.28
CA HIS A 150 4.62 -5.16 -0.79
C HIS A 150 3.80 -4.00 -1.36
N GLN A 151 3.61 -4.03 -2.67
CA GLN A 151 2.81 -3.10 -3.45
C GLN A 151 1.47 -3.73 -3.76
N ASP A 152 0.47 -2.87 -4.01
CA ASP A 152 -0.80 -3.29 -4.59
C ASP A 152 -0.51 -4.14 -5.83
N ALA A 153 -1.00 -5.38 -5.85
CA ALA A 153 -0.72 -6.34 -6.91
C ALA A 153 -1.17 -5.84 -8.31
N ALA A 154 -2.07 -4.85 -8.38
CA ALA A 154 -2.47 -4.19 -9.62
C ALA A 154 -1.54 -3.04 -10.05
N SER A 155 -0.53 -2.67 -9.24
CA SER A 155 0.38 -1.57 -9.56
C SER A 155 1.40 -1.96 -10.63
N PRO A 156 1.95 -0.98 -11.37
CA PRO A 156 3.10 -1.22 -12.22
C PRO A 156 4.24 -1.90 -11.44
N ASP A 157 4.87 -2.89 -12.04
CA ASP A 157 5.99 -3.67 -11.49
C ASP A 157 5.73 -4.41 -10.16
N ALA A 158 4.47 -4.48 -9.67
CA ALA A 158 4.13 -5.09 -8.39
C ALA A 158 4.66 -6.52 -8.25
N LYS A 159 4.48 -7.35 -9.29
CA LYS A 159 5.00 -8.73 -9.28
C LYS A 159 6.49 -8.81 -8.95
N LYS A 160 7.30 -7.95 -9.57
CA LYS A 160 8.75 -7.94 -9.33
C LYS A 160 9.07 -7.40 -7.93
N ASN A 161 8.41 -6.32 -7.54
CA ASN A 161 8.68 -5.66 -6.26
C ASN A 161 8.24 -6.53 -5.07
N ASN A 162 7.14 -7.26 -5.19
CA ASN A 162 6.61 -8.15 -4.16
C ASN A 162 7.48 -9.41 -4.00
N VAL A 163 7.99 -9.96 -5.11
CA VAL A 163 9.03 -11.01 -5.05
C VAL A 163 10.23 -10.53 -4.25
N GLU A 164 10.77 -9.34 -4.55
CA GLU A 164 11.92 -8.82 -3.80
C GLU A 164 11.58 -8.53 -2.33
N ALA A 165 10.38 -8.00 -2.05
CA ALA A 165 9.91 -7.78 -0.68
C ALA A 165 9.90 -9.08 0.13
N ALA A 166 9.34 -10.16 -0.42
CA ALA A 166 9.32 -11.47 0.21
C ALA A 166 10.74 -12.06 0.37
N LEU A 167 11.61 -11.94 -0.64
CA LEU A 167 12.99 -12.43 -0.54
C LEU A 167 13.81 -11.68 0.54
N LEU A 168 13.59 -10.37 0.71
CA LEU A 168 14.22 -9.60 1.79
C LEU A 168 13.68 -9.99 3.19
N VAL A 169 12.42 -10.41 3.29
CA VAL A 169 11.87 -11.05 4.50
C VAL A 169 12.64 -12.33 4.80
N ALA A 170 12.85 -13.21 3.82
CA ALA A 170 13.57 -14.47 4.01
C ALA A 170 15.01 -14.24 4.52
N GLU A 171 15.73 -13.28 3.95
CA GLU A 171 17.07 -12.91 4.43
C GLU A 171 17.07 -12.43 5.88
N SER A 172 16.08 -11.61 6.25
CA SER A 172 15.97 -11.06 7.60
C SER A 172 15.62 -12.15 8.62
N LEU A 173 14.75 -13.09 8.24
CA LEU A 173 14.40 -14.26 9.06
C LEU A 173 15.60 -15.18 9.28
N LYS A 174 16.41 -15.40 8.23
CA LYS A 174 17.68 -16.14 8.33
C LYS A 174 18.66 -15.46 9.27
N ASP A 175 18.81 -14.15 9.16
CA ASP A 175 19.77 -13.38 9.98
C ASP A 175 19.46 -13.42 11.49
N ILE A 176 18.19 -13.61 11.87
CA ILE A 176 17.78 -13.78 13.29
C ILE A 176 17.78 -15.24 13.75
N GLY A 177 18.22 -16.19 12.91
CA GLY A 177 18.32 -17.61 13.26
C GLY A 177 17.01 -18.39 13.19
N THR A 178 16.04 -17.96 12.36
CA THR A 178 14.81 -18.72 12.13
C THR A 178 15.12 -20.07 11.44
N PRO A 179 14.54 -21.20 11.87
CA PRO A 179 14.69 -22.49 11.19
C PRO A 179 14.22 -22.45 9.73
N MET A 180 14.85 -23.21 8.83
CA MET A 180 14.57 -23.11 7.39
C MET A 180 13.10 -23.36 7.01
N ASP A 181 12.47 -24.38 7.60
CA ASP A 181 11.05 -24.68 7.33
C ASP A 181 10.13 -23.52 7.77
N ASP A 182 10.52 -22.81 8.83
CA ASP A 182 9.82 -21.62 9.29
C ASP A 182 10.10 -20.42 8.38
N ILE A 183 11.32 -20.26 7.87
CA ILE A 183 11.65 -19.21 6.89
C ILE A 183 10.74 -19.33 5.67
N VAL A 184 10.57 -20.53 5.11
CA VAL A 184 9.71 -20.75 3.93
C VAL A 184 8.27 -20.35 4.24
N ARG A 185 7.69 -20.89 5.32
CA ARG A 185 6.31 -20.60 5.71
C ARG A 185 6.06 -19.13 6.00
N LEU A 186 6.94 -18.50 6.78
CA LEU A 186 6.79 -17.10 7.20
C LEU A 186 6.99 -16.13 6.03
N THR A 187 7.93 -16.42 5.13
CA THR A 187 8.13 -15.62 3.92
C THR A 187 6.88 -15.66 3.03
N GLN A 188 6.34 -16.85 2.78
CA GLN A 188 5.10 -17.01 2.01
C GLN A 188 3.90 -16.32 2.67
N SER A 189 3.85 -16.30 4.01
CA SER A 189 2.80 -15.59 4.76
C SER A 189 2.86 -14.07 4.68
N SER A 190 3.94 -13.49 4.14
CA SER A 190 4.08 -12.04 3.98
C SER A 190 3.45 -11.49 2.70
N GLY A 191 2.99 -12.37 1.80
CA GLY A 191 2.43 -11.99 0.51
C GLY A 191 1.10 -11.25 0.60
N THR A 192 0.57 -10.89 -0.56
CA THR A 192 -0.66 -10.08 -0.68
C THR A 192 -1.78 -10.81 -1.41
N PHE A 193 -2.82 -10.08 -1.81
CA PHE A 193 -3.99 -10.54 -2.53
C PHE A 193 -3.75 -10.67 -4.04
N GLU A 194 -4.69 -11.30 -4.75
CA GLU A 194 -4.76 -11.19 -6.20
C GLU A 194 -4.96 -9.73 -6.64
N ALA A 195 -4.31 -9.36 -7.75
CA ALA A 195 -4.49 -8.06 -8.36
C ALA A 195 -5.97 -7.78 -8.68
N GLY A 196 -6.44 -6.61 -8.22
CA GLY A 196 -7.72 -6.06 -8.66
C GLY A 196 -7.65 -5.57 -10.12
N ASP A 197 -8.79 -5.15 -10.67
CA ASP A 197 -8.83 -4.52 -11.99
C ASP A 197 -8.92 -2.99 -11.84
N PRO A 198 -7.85 -2.23 -12.14
CA PRO A 198 -7.84 -0.77 -12.00
C PRO A 198 -8.77 -0.06 -13.00
N LYS A 199 -9.20 -0.74 -14.07
CA LYS A 199 -10.13 -0.22 -15.09
C LYS A 199 -11.59 -0.51 -14.76
N ASN A 200 -11.86 -1.51 -13.91
CA ASN A 200 -13.21 -1.89 -13.51
C ASN A 200 -13.60 -1.31 -12.14
N PRO A 201 -14.49 -0.31 -12.11
CA PRO A 201 -14.90 0.34 -10.85
C PRO A 201 -15.66 -0.60 -9.90
N ASN A 202 -16.14 -1.75 -10.38
CA ASN A 202 -16.86 -2.74 -9.58
C ASN A 202 -15.93 -3.81 -8.98
N ASN A 203 -14.66 -3.87 -9.40
CA ASN A 203 -13.67 -4.86 -8.94
C ASN A 203 -12.40 -4.19 -8.35
N GLY A 204 -12.52 -2.96 -7.86
CA GLY A 204 -11.37 -2.25 -7.27
C GLY A 204 -10.78 -2.94 -6.03
N ARG A 205 -11.57 -3.71 -5.27
CA ARG A 205 -11.05 -4.55 -4.17
C ARG A 205 -10.25 -5.76 -4.63
N GLY A 206 -10.40 -6.19 -5.88
CA GLY A 206 -10.16 -7.59 -6.21
C GLY A 206 -10.86 -8.49 -5.19
N ASN A 207 -10.12 -9.48 -4.70
CA ASN A 207 -10.55 -10.39 -3.63
C ASN A 207 -10.01 -10.00 -2.24
N SER A 208 -9.66 -8.74 -2.01
CA SER A 208 -9.17 -8.27 -0.71
C SER A 208 -10.21 -8.34 0.41
N CYS A 209 -9.75 -8.33 1.66
CA CYS A 209 -10.58 -8.39 2.84
C CYS A 209 -10.00 -7.56 4.00
N ASP A 210 -10.88 -7.13 4.90
CA ASP A 210 -10.53 -6.46 6.16
C ASP A 210 -11.55 -6.85 7.23
N ASP A 211 -11.11 -7.64 8.20
CA ASP A 211 -11.95 -8.15 9.28
C ASP A 211 -11.15 -8.17 10.58
N LYS A 212 -11.43 -7.19 11.45
CA LYS A 212 -10.78 -7.05 12.75
C LYS A 212 -11.17 -8.15 13.75
N ASP A 213 -12.33 -8.78 13.53
CA ASP A 213 -12.90 -9.79 14.44
C ASP A 213 -12.40 -11.19 14.06
N ASP A 214 -11.94 -11.36 12.82
CA ASP A 214 -11.15 -12.51 12.40
C ASP A 214 -9.79 -12.55 13.11
N LYS A 215 -9.60 -13.57 13.94
CA LYS A 215 -8.37 -13.72 14.72
C LYS A 215 -7.22 -14.28 13.90
N ASP A 216 -7.53 -15.10 12.91
CA ASP A 216 -6.56 -15.78 12.05
C ASP A 216 -6.11 -14.87 10.89
N GLY A 217 -6.85 -13.80 10.65
CA GLY A 217 -6.63 -12.87 9.56
C GLY A 217 -7.40 -13.32 8.33
N CYS A 218 -8.23 -12.42 7.80
CA CYS A 218 -9.17 -12.80 6.76
C CYS A 218 -8.49 -13.25 5.45
N ILE A 219 -7.22 -12.89 5.24
CA ILE A 219 -6.46 -13.35 4.07
C ILE A 219 -6.19 -14.85 4.13
N VAL A 220 -6.04 -15.41 5.33
CA VAL A 220 -5.82 -16.83 5.57
C VAL A 220 -7.15 -17.57 5.67
N SER A 221 -8.07 -17.08 6.53
CA SER A 221 -9.34 -17.78 6.80
C SER A 221 -10.24 -17.93 5.55
N LYS A 222 -10.11 -17.00 4.59
CA LYS A 222 -10.83 -17.03 3.31
C LYS A 222 -9.99 -17.55 2.15
N ASN A 223 -8.77 -18.05 2.41
CA ASN A 223 -7.85 -18.58 1.41
C ASN A 223 -7.56 -17.59 0.25
N LEU A 224 -7.25 -16.34 0.62
CA LEU A 224 -7.02 -15.22 -0.29
C LEU A 224 -5.54 -14.89 -0.47
N LEU A 225 -4.68 -15.41 0.41
CA LEU A 225 -3.24 -15.20 0.38
C LEU A 225 -2.63 -15.75 -0.91
N LYS A 226 -1.85 -14.91 -1.59
CA LYS A 226 -1.01 -15.32 -2.71
C LYS A 226 0.45 -15.26 -2.30
N TYR A 227 1.15 -16.35 -2.57
CA TYR A 227 2.58 -16.40 -2.37
C TYR A 227 3.27 -15.71 -3.54
N ASP A 228 4.11 -14.74 -3.21
CA ASP A 228 4.93 -14.06 -4.21
C ASP A 228 6.14 -14.90 -4.65
N VAL A 229 6.57 -15.85 -3.81
CA VAL A 229 7.76 -16.66 -4.03
C VAL A 229 7.54 -18.15 -3.74
N THR A 230 8.27 -19.01 -4.45
CA THR A 230 8.32 -20.45 -4.17
C THR A 230 9.38 -20.79 -3.12
N LYS A 231 9.35 -22.04 -2.63
CA LYS A 231 10.39 -22.55 -1.73
C LYS A 231 11.76 -22.52 -2.41
N GLU A 232 11.83 -22.92 -3.68
CA GLU A 232 13.07 -22.98 -4.46
C GLU A 232 13.68 -21.59 -4.65
N GLU A 233 12.85 -20.56 -4.89
CA GLU A 233 13.33 -19.17 -5.01
C GLU A 233 13.90 -18.65 -3.67
N ILE A 234 13.28 -19.02 -2.55
CA ILE A 234 13.78 -18.71 -1.20
C ILE A 234 15.13 -19.40 -0.96
N GLU A 235 15.21 -20.72 -1.18
CA GLU A 235 16.44 -21.49 -0.98
C GLU A 235 17.57 -20.95 -1.88
N GLN A 236 17.26 -20.64 -3.13
CA GLN A 236 18.19 -20.02 -4.07
C GLN A 236 18.70 -18.66 -3.57
N ARG A 237 17.82 -17.77 -3.08
CA ARG A 237 18.21 -16.46 -2.53
C ARG A 237 19.13 -16.62 -1.32
N LEU A 238 18.82 -17.59 -0.47
CA LEU A 238 19.54 -17.85 0.78
C LEU A 238 20.81 -18.70 0.59
N LYS A 239 21.01 -19.26 -0.60
CA LYS A 239 22.14 -20.13 -0.99
C LYS A 239 22.25 -21.36 -0.08
N VAL A 240 21.13 -22.06 0.08
CA VAL A 240 20.97 -23.25 0.93
C VAL A 240 20.41 -24.41 0.12
#